data_AF-K1TBX8-F1
#
_entry.id   AF-K1TBX8-F1
#
_cell.length_a   1.000
_cell.length_b   1.000
_cell.length_c   1.000
_cell.angle_alpha   90.00
_cell.angle_beta   90.00
_cell.angle_gamma   90.00
#
_symmetry.space_group_name_H-M   'P 1'
#
loop_
_entity.id
_entity.type
_entity.pdbx_description
1 polymer ?
#
loop_
_entity_poly.entity_id
_entity_poly.type
_entity_poly.pdbx_seq_one_letter_code
_entity_poly.pdbx_strand_id
1 'polypeptide(L)'
;GVLYRIRTVRRGFVAVSLALFAFSTLLGWSYYGQRAAAYLMGERVIPVYKAAFLLAAVAGCMMRLEPVWALSDTFNGLMALPNLAGVLALRRQVIAEWCRYKHDL
;
A
#
# COMPACT_ATOMS: atom_id res chain seq x y z
N GLY A 1 15.06 -34.57 -17.68
CA GLY A 1 13.62 -34.90 -17.50
C GLY A 1 13.03 -34.33 -16.22
N VAL A 2 13.39 -34.88 -15.05
CA VAL A 2 12.72 -34.59 -13.76
C VAL A 2 13.04 -33.20 -13.19
N LEU A 3 14.30 -32.76 -13.26
CA LEU A 3 14.72 -31.43 -12.76
C LEU A 3 14.01 -30.26 -13.49
N TYR A 4 13.73 -30.43 -14.78
CA TYR A 4 13.04 -29.41 -15.60
C TYR A 4 11.55 -29.33 -15.23
N ARG A 5 10.94 -30.46 -14.88
CA ARG A 5 9.54 -30.53 -14.43
C ARG A 5 9.37 -29.87 -13.05
N ILE A 6 10.30 -30.11 -12.13
CA ILE A 6 10.31 -29.44 -10.80
C ILE A 6 10.51 -27.91 -10.96
N ARG A 7 11.41 -27.47 -11.85
CA ARG A 7 11.58 -26.03 -12.13
C ARG A 7 10.32 -25.39 -12.72
N THR A 8 9.60 -26.09 -13.57
CA THR A 8 8.38 -25.57 -14.23
C THR A 8 7.21 -25.48 -13.25
N VAL A 9 7.00 -26.52 -12.43
CA VAL A 9 5.96 -26.52 -11.39
C VAL A 9 6.21 -25.42 -10.35
N ARG A 10 7.46 -25.24 -9.88
CA ARG A 10 7.82 -24.16 -8.96
C ARG A 10 7.56 -22.78 -9.57
N ARG A 11 7.93 -22.57 -10.83
CA ARG A 11 7.69 -21.31 -11.54
C ARG A 11 6.20 -21.01 -11.71
N GLY A 12 5.39 -22.01 -12.06
CA GLY A 12 3.94 -21.85 -12.18
C GLY A 12 3.27 -21.50 -10.86
N PHE A 13 3.65 -22.18 -9.77
CA PHE A 13 3.13 -21.88 -8.44
C PHE A 13 3.48 -20.47 -7.97
N VAL A 14 4.74 -20.04 -8.17
CA VAL A 14 5.18 -18.68 -7.81
C VAL A 14 4.45 -17.63 -8.65
N ALA A 15 4.27 -17.85 -9.95
CA ALA A 15 3.57 -16.91 -10.82
C ALA A 15 2.09 -16.73 -10.40
N VAL A 16 1.36 -17.81 -10.11
CA VAL A 16 -0.03 -17.74 -9.66
C VAL A 16 -0.14 -17.08 -8.29
N SER A 17 0.71 -17.47 -7.34
CA SER A 17 0.74 -16.86 -6.00
C SER A 17 1.04 -15.36 -6.06
N LEU A 18 2.02 -14.97 -6.89
CA LEU A 18 2.40 -13.57 -7.05
C LEU A 18 1.30 -12.76 -7.74
N ALA A 19 0.60 -13.33 -8.72
CA ALA A 19 -0.53 -12.67 -9.37
C ALA A 19 -1.68 -12.40 -8.39
N LEU A 20 -2.04 -13.39 -7.57
CA LEU A 20 -3.06 -13.23 -6.52
C LEU A 20 -2.65 -12.20 -5.46
N PHE A 21 -1.38 -12.20 -5.06
CA PHE A 21 -0.83 -11.24 -4.10
C PHE A 21 -0.77 -9.81 -4.66
N ALA A 22 -0.35 -9.66 -5.91
CA ALA A 22 -0.33 -8.37 -6.59
C ALA A 22 -1.75 -7.80 -6.72
N PHE A 23 -2.73 -8.66 -7.05
CA PHE A 23 -4.14 -8.27 -7.14
C PHE A 23 -4.71 -7.81 -5.79
N SER A 24 -4.47 -8.55 -4.71
CA SER A 24 -4.93 -8.14 -3.37
C SER A 24 -4.29 -6.83 -2.91
N THR A 25 -3.00 -6.65 -3.21
CA THR A 25 -2.26 -5.41 -2.92
C THR A 25 -2.84 -4.23 -3.70
N LEU A 26 -3.07 -4.38 -5.01
CA LEU A 26 -3.69 -3.35 -5.86
C LEU A 26 -5.06 -2.90 -5.30
N LEU A 27 -5.90 -3.84 -4.88
CA LEU A 27 -7.20 -3.52 -4.27
C LEU A 27 -7.04 -2.75 -2.95
N GLY A 28 -6.10 -3.17 -2.10
CA GLY A 28 -5.80 -2.49 -0.85
C GLY A 28 -5.38 -1.03 -1.08
N TRP A 29 -4.38 -0.80 -1.95
CA TRP A 29 -3.90 0.54 -2.28
C TRP A 29 -4.98 1.41 -2.96
N SER A 30 -5.80 0.82 -3.84
CA SER A 30 -6.93 1.52 -4.42
C SER A 30 -7.94 1.98 -3.37
N TYR A 31 -8.22 1.15 -2.35
CA TYR A 31 -9.16 1.49 -1.28
C TYR A 31 -8.61 2.55 -0.33
N TYR A 32 -7.35 2.42 0.10
CA TYR A 32 -6.68 3.43 0.91
C TYR A 32 -6.63 4.78 0.20
N GLY A 33 -6.30 4.78 -1.09
CA GLY A 33 -6.29 5.96 -1.94
C GLY A 33 -7.66 6.63 -2.05
N GLN A 34 -8.72 5.86 -2.26
CA GLN A 34 -10.09 6.37 -2.29
C GLN A 34 -10.50 7.00 -0.96
N ARG A 35 -10.16 6.37 0.17
CA ARG A 35 -10.47 6.91 1.50
C ARG A 35 -9.70 8.19 1.79
N ALA A 36 -8.42 8.26 1.42
CA ALA A 36 -7.61 9.47 1.55
C ALA A 36 -8.16 10.61 0.66
N ALA A 37 -8.51 10.31 -0.59
CA ALA A 37 -9.10 11.29 -1.51
C ALA A 37 -10.47 11.79 -1.02
N ALA A 38 -11.32 10.88 -0.51
CA ALA A 38 -12.61 11.24 0.07
C ALA A 38 -12.45 12.13 1.32
N TYR A 39 -11.42 11.88 2.13
CA TYR A 39 -11.11 12.71 3.31
C TYR A 39 -10.61 14.11 2.92
N LEU A 40 -9.79 14.23 1.88
CA LEU A 40 -9.19 15.50 1.43
C LEU A 40 -10.15 16.37 0.60
N MET A 41 -10.96 15.77 -0.28
CA MET A 41 -11.75 16.49 -1.30
C MET A 41 -13.24 16.10 -1.32
N GLY A 42 -13.69 15.23 -0.41
CA GLY A 42 -15.07 14.74 -0.33
C GLY A 42 -15.40 13.56 -1.26
N GLU A 43 -16.56 12.95 -1.07
CA GLU A 43 -16.96 11.70 -1.76
C GLU A 43 -17.13 11.82 -3.28
N ARG A 44 -17.28 13.05 -3.81
CA ARG A 44 -17.49 13.28 -5.25
C ARG A 44 -16.26 12.92 -6.11
N VAL A 45 -15.07 12.81 -5.52
CA VAL A 45 -13.82 12.54 -6.26
C VAL A 45 -13.53 11.03 -6.37
N ILE A 46 -14.25 10.17 -5.64
CA ILE A 46 -14.07 8.71 -5.65
C ILE A 46 -14.06 8.09 -7.06
N PRO A 47 -15.01 8.41 -7.98
CA PRO A 47 -15.00 7.83 -9.33
C PRO A 47 -13.82 8.33 -10.19
N VAL A 48 -13.42 9.59 -10.03
CA VAL A 48 -12.27 10.18 -10.74
C VAL A 48 -10.97 9.52 -10.26
N TYR A 49 -10.83 9.30 -8.95
CA TYR A 49 -9.68 8.61 -8.37
C TYR A 49 -9.57 7.17 -8.87
N LYS A 50 -10.68 6.44 -8.97
CA LYS A 50 -10.70 5.09 -9.57
C LYS A 50 -10.18 5.09 -11.00
N ALA A 51 -10.63 6.03 -11.82
CA ALA A 51 -10.19 6.14 -13.22
C ALA A 51 -8.69 6.48 -13.29
N ALA A 52 -8.22 7.42 -12.48
CA ALA A 52 -6.80 7.78 -12.40
C ALA A 52 -5.93 6.60 -11.93
N PHE A 53 -6.39 5.81 -10.96
CA PHE A 53 -5.68 4.63 -10.46
C PHE A 53 -5.55 3.54 -11.54
N LEU A 54 -6.62 3.31 -12.32
CA LEU A 54 -6.57 2.40 -13.47
C LEU A 54 -5.57 2.86 -14.52
N LEU A 55 -5.57 4.15 -14.87
CA LEU A 55 -4.61 4.72 -15.82
C LEU A 55 -3.16 4.60 -15.29
N ALA A 56 -2.95 4.85 -14.00
CA ALA A 56 -1.65 4.69 -13.36
C ALA A 56 -1.17 3.22 -13.36
N ALA A 57 -2.07 2.26 -13.14
CA ALA A 57 -1.75 0.84 -13.22
C ALA A 57 -1.32 0.42 -14.65
N VAL A 58 -2.03 0.89 -15.67
CA VAL A 58 -1.66 0.65 -17.09
C VAL A 58 -0.33 1.32 -17.42
N ALA A 59 -0.12 2.56 -17.00
CA ALA A 59 1.15 3.26 -17.18
C ALA A 59 2.31 2.55 -16.46
N GLY A 60 2.06 1.97 -15.27
CA GLY A 60 3.02 1.17 -14.52
C GLY A 60 3.46 -0.10 -15.26
N CYS A 61 2.60 -0.69 -16.08
CA CYS A 61 2.98 -1.81 -16.96
C CYS A 61 3.85 -1.37 -18.15
N MET A 62 3.81 -0.09 -18.54
CA MET A 62 4.60 0.47 -19.66
C MET A 62 5.92 1.10 -19.22
N MET A 63 6.03 1.53 -17.95
CA MET A 63 7.23 2.14 -17.40
C MET A 63 8.27 1.11 -16.93
N ARG A 64 9.54 1.54 -16.87
CA ARG A 64 10.61 0.75 -16.27
C ARG A 64 10.42 0.69 -14.75
N LEU A 65 10.81 -0.43 -14.16
CA LEU A 65 10.57 -0.70 -12.75
C LEU A 65 11.36 0.24 -11.81
N GLU A 66 12.64 0.53 -12.10
CA GLU A 66 13.48 1.41 -11.26
C GLU A 66 12.84 2.76 -10.90
N PRO A 67 12.42 3.61 -11.87
CA PRO A 67 11.84 4.91 -11.53
C PRO A 67 10.53 4.79 -10.77
N VAL A 68 9.74 3.73 -10.99
CA VAL A 68 8.50 3.47 -10.24
C VAL A 68 8.82 3.16 -8.77
N TRP A 69 9.82 2.31 -8.51
CA TRP A 69 10.26 2.01 -7.15
C TRP A 69 10.81 3.24 -6.44
N ALA A 70 11.70 4.01 -7.09
CA ALA A 70 12.26 5.22 -6.51
C ALA A 70 11.18 6.26 -6.16
N LEU A 71 10.18 6.42 -7.04
CA LEU A 71 9.04 7.31 -6.80
C LEU A 71 8.17 6.82 -5.64
N SER A 72 7.84 5.53 -5.58
CA SER A 72 7.09 4.92 -4.48
C SER A 72 7.79 5.07 -3.14
N ASP A 73 9.10 4.83 -3.08
CA ASP A 73 9.87 4.96 -1.84
C ASP A 73 9.94 6.42 -1.37
N THR A 74 10.06 7.37 -2.30
CA THR A 74 10.04 8.81 -1.99
C THR A 74 8.70 9.24 -1.40
N PHE A 75 7.58 8.85 -2.01
CA PHE A 75 6.25 9.19 -1.49
C PHE A 75 5.94 8.49 -0.16
N ASN A 76 6.34 7.23 0.01
CA ASN A 76 6.21 6.53 1.29
C ASN A 76 7.06 7.20 2.38
N GLY A 77 8.29 7.62 2.06
CA GLY A 77 9.14 8.38 2.96
C GLY A 77 8.49 9.71 3.38
N LEU A 78 7.94 10.45 2.42
CA LEU A 78 7.24 11.71 2.68
C LEU A 78 5.97 11.52 3.53
N MET A 79 5.26 10.39 3.39
CA MET A 79 4.11 10.06 4.22
C MET A 79 4.52 9.55 5.62
N ALA A 80 5.66 8.86 5.72
CA ALA A 80 6.19 8.36 6.99
C ALA A 80 6.69 9.50 7.90
N LEU A 81 7.30 10.55 7.32
CA LEU A 81 7.81 11.71 8.07
C LEU A 81 6.76 12.39 8.98
N PRO A 82 5.58 12.83 8.49
CA PRO A 82 4.56 13.47 9.32
C PRO A 82 3.94 12.48 10.31
N ASN A 83 3.79 11.21 9.93
CA ASN A 83 3.25 10.18 10.83
C ASN A 83 4.21 9.94 12.02
N LEU A 84 5.50 9.75 11.77
CA LEU A 84 6.52 9.59 12.80
C LEU A 84 6.63 10.84 13.69
N ALA A 85 6.59 12.04 13.11
CA ALA A 85 6.57 13.28 13.89
C ALA A 85 5.34 13.36 14.81
N GLY A 86 4.16 12.98 14.30
CA GLY A 86 2.92 12.91 15.07
C GLY A 86 3.00 11.90 16.23
N VAL A 87 3.47 10.68 15.97
CA VAL A 87 3.65 9.66 17.01
C VAL A 87 4.64 10.12 18.08
N LEU A 88 5.76 10.74 17.70
CA LEU A 88 6.75 11.26 18.65
C LEU A 88 6.20 12.41 19.50
N ALA A 89 5.32 13.26 18.95
CA ALA A 89 4.65 14.33 19.68
C ALA A 89 3.56 13.78 20.62
N LEU A 90 2.72 12.86 20.14
CA LEU A 90 1.63 12.27 20.93
C LEU A 90 2.07 11.14 21.86
N ARG A 91 3.33 10.70 21.83
CA ARG A 91 3.84 9.58 22.65
C ARG A 91 3.47 9.70 24.13
N ARG A 92 3.50 10.92 24.68
CA ARG A 92 3.15 11.19 26.09
C ARG A 92 1.67 10.96 26.38
N GLN A 93 0.78 11.36 25.48
CA GLN A 93 -0.66 11.15 25.62
C GLN A 93 -1.02 9.68 25.45
N VAL A 94 -0.43 8.99 24.47
CA VAL A 94 -0.69 7.56 24.23
C VAL A 94 -0.25 6.71 25.43
N ILE A 95 0.91 6.99 26.02
CA ILE A 95 1.39 6.28 27.23
C ILE A 95 0.49 6.58 28.43
N ALA A 96 0.05 7.83 28.60
CA ALA A 96 -0.87 8.19 29.67
C ALA A 96 -2.21 7.45 29.55
N GLU A 97 -2.75 7.35 28.34
CA GLU A 97 -4.02 6.67 28.10
C GLU A 97 -3.92 5.15 28.19
N TRP A 98 -2.79 4.57 27.79
CA TRP A 98 -2.50 3.14 27.99
C TRP A 98 -2.41 2.78 29.47
N CYS A 99 -1.75 3.62 30.28
CA CYS A 99 -1.72 3.44 31.73
C CYS A 99 -3.11 3.57 32.37
N ARG A 100 -3.96 4.45 31.86
CA ARG A 100 -5.37 4.59 32.30
C ARG A 100 -6.17 3.33 32.01
N TYR A 101 -6.12 2.84 30.77
CA TYR A 101 -6.80 1.61 30.35
C TYR A 101 -6.33 0.37 31.13
N LYS A 102 -5.03 0.29 31.45
CA LYS A 102 -4.47 -0.80 32.25
C LYS A 102 -4.93 -0.76 33.73
N HIS A 103 -5.32 0.40 34.23
CA HIS A 103 -5.80 0.56 35.61
C HIS A 103 -7.31 0.30 35.74
N ASP A 104 -8.06 0.37 34.63
CA ASP A 104 -9.48 0.00 34.53
C ASP A 104 -9.71 -1.51 34.26
N LEU A 105 -8.63 -2.29 34.11
CA LEU A 105 -8.63 -3.75 33.88
C LEU A 105 -8.31 -4.51 35.17
#